data_AF-A0AAU0Q9D4-F1
#
_entry.id   AF-A0AAU0Q9D4-F1
#
_cell.length_a   1.000
_cell.length_b   1.000
_cell.length_c   1.000
_cell.angle_alpha   90.00
_cell.angle_beta   90.00
_cell.angle_gamma   90.00
#
_symmetry.space_group_name_H-M   'P 1'
#
loop_
_entity.id
_entity.type
_entity.pdbx_description
1 polymer ?
#
loop_
_entity_poly.entity_id
_entity_poly.type
_entity_poly.pdbx_seq_one_letter_code
_entity_poly.pdbx_strand_id
1 'polypeptide(L)' 'MAPDRHALGLGLLVGALERGMAAGVIQRVPLPPLSHLLLAALTESALQIADATDKDRTRVEVERAFMALLEGLRV' A
#
# COMPACT_ATOMS: atom_id res chain seq x y z
N MET A 1 7.92 11.10 23.75
CA MET A 1 8.49 10.64 22.46
C MET A 1 7.35 10.01 21.68
N ALA A 2 6.84 10.68 20.63
CA ALA A 2 5.78 10.08 19.83
C ALA A 2 6.38 8.87 19.09
N PRO A 3 5.69 7.71 19.05
CA PRO A 3 6.15 6.57 18.28
C PRO A 3 6.36 7.01 16.83
N ASP A 4 7.38 6.44 16.19
CA ASP A 4 7.71 6.75 14.83
C ASP A 4 6.52 6.36 13.92
N ARG A 5 5.86 7.38 13.41
CA ARG A 5 4.71 7.31 12.48
C ARG A 5 4.96 6.37 11.29
N HIS A 6 6.23 6.18 10.89
CA HIS A 6 6.63 5.24 9.86
C HIS A 6 6.51 3.77 10.30
N ALA A 7 6.93 3.40 11.52
CA ALA A 7 6.70 2.04 12.03
C ALA A 7 5.22 1.72 12.24
N LEU A 8 4.38 2.71 12.58
CA LEU A 8 2.94 2.48 12.70
C LEU A 8 2.32 2.10 11.34
N GLY A 9 2.64 2.84 10.28
CA GLY A 9 2.16 2.54 8.94
C GLY A 9 2.65 1.18 8.42
N LEU A 10 3.93 0.87 8.64
CA LEU A 10 4.52 -0.41 8.23
C LEU A 10 3.93 -1.58 9.02
N GLY A 11 3.78 -1.45 10.34
CA GLY A 11 3.23 -2.50 11.19
C GLY A 11 1.79 -2.86 10.86
N LEU A 12 0.95 -1.86 10.53
CA LEU A 12 -0.43 -2.08 10.08
C LEU A 12 -0.47 -2.86 8.76
N LEU A 13 0.38 -2.49 7.82
CA LEU A 13 0.48 -3.11 6.50
C LEU A 13 0.95 -4.57 6.61
N VAL A 14 2.02 -4.83 7.39
CA VAL A 14 2.53 -6.18 7.65
C VAL A 14 1.44 -7.07 8.22
N GLY A 15 0.73 -6.59 9.26
CA GLY A 15 -0.34 -7.38 9.89
C GLY A 15 -1.52 -7.65 8.97
N ALA A 16 -1.88 -6.72 8.08
CA ALA A 16 -2.95 -6.92 7.09
C ALA A 16 -2.57 -7.97 6.04
N LEU A 17 -1.36 -7.87 5.47
CA LEU A 17 -0.84 -8.80 4.49
C LEU A 17 -0.69 -10.21 5.05
N GLU A 18 -0.17 -10.33 6.28
CA GLU A 18 -0.04 -11.61 6.98
C GLU A 18 -1.39 -12.31 7.15
N ARG A 19 -2.43 -11.57 7.58
CA ARG A 19 -3.80 -12.10 7.69
C ARG A 19 -4.36 -12.52 6.33
N GLY A 20 -4.15 -11.73 5.28
CA GLY A 20 -4.61 -12.09 3.93
C GLY A 20 -3.95 -13.37 3.41
N MET A 21 -2.64 -13.53 3.63
CA MET A 21 -1.90 -14.73 3.29
C MET A 21 -2.30 -15.95 4.14
N ALA A 22 -2.67 -15.74 5.41
CA ALA A 22 -3.20 -16.78 6.28
C ALA A 22 -4.60 -17.25 5.86
N ALA A 23 -5.45 -16.33 5.40
CA ALA A 23 -6.80 -16.62 4.93
C ALA A 23 -6.86 -17.15 3.48
N GLY A 24 -5.72 -17.22 2.77
CA GLY A 24 -5.66 -17.70 1.40
C GLY A 24 -6.23 -16.73 0.35
N VAL A 25 -6.42 -15.45 0.71
CA VAL A 25 -6.94 -14.42 -0.20
C VAL A 25 -5.83 -13.60 -0.86
N ILE A 26 -4.61 -13.65 -0.31
CA ILE A 26 -3.40 -13.04 -0.86
C ILE A 26 -2.36 -14.15 -1.08
N GLN A 27 -1.66 -14.09 -2.21
CA GLN A 27 -0.61 -15.04 -2.55
C GLN A 27 0.55 -14.98 -1.53
N ARG A 28 1.15 -16.14 -1.24
CA ARG A 28 2.30 -16.23 -0.34
C ARG A 28 3.56 -15.72 -1.05
N VAL A 29 4.01 -14.54 -0.67
CA VAL A 29 5.27 -13.92 -1.14
C VAL A 29 6.08 -13.39 0.04
N PRO A 30 7.38 -13.11 -0.11
CA PRO A 30 8.20 -12.59 0.98
C PRO A 30 7.62 -11.30 1.59
N LEU A 31 7.16 -11.40 2.83
CA LEU A 31 6.37 -10.35 3.49
C LEU A 31 7.16 -9.06 3.79
N PRO A 32 8.40 -9.10 4.31
CA PRO A 32 9.16 -7.87 4.56
C PRO A 32 9.37 -7.00 3.32
N PRO A 33 9.90 -7.50 2.19
CA PRO A 33 10.10 -6.66 1.00
C PRO A 33 8.76 -6.22 0.38
N LEU A 34 7.71 -7.05 0.38
CA LEU A 34 6.39 -6.63 -0.09
C LEU A 34 5.84 -5.45 0.72
N SER A 35 6.00 -5.49 2.05
CA SER A 35 5.51 -4.43 2.94
C SER A 35 6.23 -3.11 2.68
N HIS A 36 7.54 -3.14 2.45
CA HIS A 36 8.30 -1.94 2.08
C HIS A 36 7.88 -1.39 0.71
N LEU A 37 7.69 -2.25 -0.28
CA LEU A 37 7.27 -1.85 -1.63
C LEU A 37 5.88 -1.18 -1.60
N LEU A 38 4.92 -1.78 -0.92
CA LEU A 38 3.56 -1.25 -0.81
C LEU A 38 3.52 0.06 -0.01
N LEU A 39 4.32 0.18 1.06
CA LEU A 39 4.42 1.44 1.82
C LEU A 39 5.02 2.57 0.97
N ALA A 40 6.07 2.26 0.19
CA ALA A 40 6.68 3.22 -0.73
C ALA A 40 5.68 3.66 -1.81
N ALA A 41 4.99 2.70 -2.45
CA ALA A 41 3.99 3.00 -3.47
C ALA A 41 2.85 3.87 -2.94
N LEU A 42 2.35 3.59 -1.72
CA LEU A 42 1.30 4.41 -1.09
C LEU A 42 1.80 5.81 -0.75
N THR A 43 3.04 5.95 -0.29
CA THR A 43 3.65 7.25 0.03
C THR A 43 3.78 8.10 -1.23
N GLU A 44 4.32 7.55 -2.31
CA GLU A 44 4.44 8.24 -3.61
C GLU A 44 3.07 8.57 -4.21
N SER A 45 2.09 7.67 -4.07
CA SER A 45 0.70 7.92 -4.49
C SER A 45 0.11 9.15 -3.78
N ALA A 46 0.34 9.28 -2.47
CA ALA A 46 -0.13 10.43 -1.71
C ALA A 46 0.57 11.73 -2.13
N LEU A 47 1.89 11.69 -2.35
CA LEU A 47 2.66 12.84 -2.84
C LEU A 47 2.19 13.28 -4.23
N GLN A 48 1.98 12.33 -5.14
CA GLN A 48 1.49 12.60 -6.49
C GLN A 48 0.13 13.31 -6.47
N ILE A 49 -0.79 12.89 -5.59
CA ILE A 49 -2.09 13.56 -5.43
C ILE A 49 -1.92 14.95 -4.81
N ALA A 50 -1.06 15.10 -3.81
CA ALA A 50 -0.84 16.36 -3.13
C ALA A 50 -0.33 17.45 -4.09
N ASP A 51 0.62 17.10 -4.97
CA ASP A 51 1.27 17.99 -5.92
C ASP A 51 0.45 18.21 -7.21
N ALA A 52 -0.63 17.47 -7.42
CA ALA A 52 -1.43 17.57 -8.63
C ALA A 52 -2.12 18.93 -8.81
N THR A 53 -2.09 19.44 -10.04
CA THR A 53 -2.90 20.59 -10.50
C THR A 53 -4.40 20.26 -10.45
N ASP A 54 -4.77 19.04 -10.85
CA ASP A 54 -6.14 18.51 -10.81
C ASP A 54 -6.18 17.30 -9.88
N LYS A 55 -6.41 17.57 -8.60
CA LYS A 55 -6.34 16.58 -7.52
C LYS A 55 -7.38 15.49 -7.66
N ASP A 56 -8.58 15.83 -8.11
CA ASP A 56 -9.68 14.86 -8.26
C ASP A 56 -9.38 13.86 -9.37
N ARG A 57 -8.93 14.35 -10.53
CA ARG A 57 -8.52 13.47 -11.63
C ARG A 57 -7.33 12.60 -11.24
N THR A 58 -6.28 13.19 -10.68
CA THR A 58 -5.08 12.43 -10.27
C THR A 58 -5.41 11.40 -9.20
N ARG A 59 -6.28 11.71 -8.23
CA ARG A 59 -6.74 10.75 -7.24
C ARG A 59 -7.41 9.54 -7.89
N VAL A 60 -8.29 9.74 -8.88
CA VAL A 60 -8.96 8.63 -9.59
C VAL A 60 -7.97 7.76 -10.36
N GLU A 61 -6.98 8.37 -11.03
CA GLU A 61 -5.94 7.66 -11.76
C GLU A 61 -5.04 6.84 -10.83
N VAL A 62 -4.58 7.45 -9.74
CA VAL A 62 -3.77 6.80 -8.69
C VAL A 62 -4.54 5.66 -8.03
N GLU A 63 -5.81 5.87 -7.67
CA GLU A 63 -6.66 4.84 -7.06
C GLU A 63 -6.81 3.63 -7.99
N ARG A 64 -7.07 3.84 -9.30
CA ARG A 64 -7.11 2.75 -10.28
C ARG A 64 -5.80 1.98 -10.36
N ALA A 65 -4.67 2.68 -10.44
CA ALA A 65 -3.36 2.04 -10.57
C ALA A 65 -3.00 1.24 -9.30
N PHE A 66 -3.24 1.82 -8.12
CA PHE A 66 -2.97 1.17 -6.85
C PHE A 66 -3.86 -0.05 -6.62
N MET A 67 -5.13 0.02 -7.00
CA MET A 67 -6.03 -1.15 -6.92
C MET A 67 -5.62 -2.26 -7.88
N ALA A 68 -5.16 -1.93 -9.09
CA ALA A 68 -4.62 -2.94 -10.02
C ALA A 68 -3.38 -3.65 -9.46
N LEU A 69 -2.50 -2.92 -8.76
CA LEU A 69 -1.36 -3.50 -8.06
C LEU A 69 -1.80 -4.49 -6.97
N LEU A 70 -2.79 -4.10 -6.15
CA LEU A 70 -3.33 -4.97 -5.10
C LEU A 70 -4.05 -6.20 -5.66
N GLU A 71 -4.77 -6.06 -6.78
CA GLU A 71 -5.44 -7.16 -7.46
C GLU A 71 -4.43 -8.22 -7.92
N GLY A 72 -3.24 -7.80 -8.38
CA GLY A 72 -2.15 -8.70 -8.74
C GLY A 72 -1.63 -9.57 -7.59
N LEU A 73 -1.99 -9.26 -6.33
CA LEU A 73 -1.62 -10.05 -5.15
C LEU A 73 -2.69 -11.08 -4.74
N ARG A 74 -3.87 -11.09 -5.38
CA ARG A 74 -4.95 -12.01 -5.01
C ARG A 74 -4.72 -13.42 -5.55
N VAL A 75 -5.38 -14.39 -4.91
CA VAL A 75 -5.44 -15.81 -5.29
C VAL A 75 -6.82 -16.14 -5.85
#